data_AF-A0A960AML1-F1
#
_entry.id   AF-A0A960AML1-F1
#
_cell.length_a   1.000
_cell.length_b   1.000
_cell.length_c   1.000
_cell.angle_alpha   90.00
_cell.angle_beta   90.00
_cell.angle_gamma   90.00
#
_symmetry.space_group_name_H-M   'P 1'
#
loop_
_entity.id
_entity.type
_entity.pdbx_description
1 polymer ?
#
loop_
_entity_poly.entity_id
_entity_poly.type
_entity_poly.pdbx_seq_one_letter_code
_entity_poly.pdbx_strand_id
1 'polypeptide(L)'
;MNKTWTKRLGAILAILFGASLLAVASPAGPAAATTETMTVQSAVRFEYKTKETPIPSGGTSYYCALGAFVSFNEIAGWTPDTVTVDYFGKPWSKPIGAAPYADGAAINGLVFPPVGGSHQTQLGDFSYGQGGSPSLLTDTCPPMLTRLKSFYAATATITYTREVVDVSQKCAKAQAEFEKTVANVRTIQRKVTSLNKQIKQLNQDIEKAEKAGRTSQVRSLTKQLNNKQESLSNKRDKLREAKRDRAKASSAAAKACRD
;
A
#
# COMPACT_ATOMS: atom_id res chain seq x y z
N MET A 1 -29.90 -70.63 44.94
CA MET A 1 -30.07 -69.20 45.23
C MET A 1 -29.23 -68.43 44.20
N ASN A 2 -29.87 -67.90 43.14
CA ASN A 2 -30.22 -66.47 42.95
C ASN A 2 -28.97 -65.56 42.89
N LYS A 3 -28.63 -64.76 41.88
CA LYS A 3 -29.35 -64.14 40.75
C LYS A 3 -28.36 -63.70 39.66
N THR A 4 -28.89 -63.64 38.43
CA THR A 4 -28.47 -62.90 37.24
C THR A 4 -28.17 -61.40 37.47
N TRP A 5 -27.39 -60.75 36.58
CA TRP A 5 -27.82 -59.63 35.71
C TRP A 5 -26.66 -58.85 35.04
N THR A 6 -26.76 -58.77 33.71
CA THR A 6 -26.15 -57.81 32.78
C THR A 6 -26.28 -56.34 33.20
N LYS A 7 -25.30 -55.49 32.84
CA LYS A 7 -25.54 -54.11 32.36
C LYS A 7 -24.41 -53.59 31.46
N ARG A 8 -24.77 -53.37 30.19
CA ARG A 8 -24.11 -52.46 29.26
C ARG A 8 -24.41 -51.02 29.69
N LEU A 9 -23.42 -50.13 29.59
CA LEU A 9 -23.50 -48.66 29.41
C LEU A 9 -22.05 -48.26 29.07
N GLY A 10 -21.71 -47.71 27.91
CA GLY A 10 -22.37 -46.58 27.26
C GLY A 10 -21.77 -45.28 27.80
N ALA A 11 -20.55 -44.94 27.37
CA ALA A 11 -19.95 -43.64 27.64
C ALA A 11 -19.37 -43.07 26.34
N ILE A 12 -20.25 -42.42 25.59
CA ILE A 12 -19.92 -41.41 24.59
C ILE A 12 -19.45 -40.20 25.39
N LEU A 13 -18.14 -39.93 25.38
CA LEU A 13 -17.61 -38.67 25.89
C LEU A 13 -17.42 -37.71 24.72
N ALA A 14 -18.26 -36.68 24.77
CA ALA A 14 -18.26 -35.54 23.89
C ALA A 14 -16.90 -34.85 23.89
N ILE A 15 -16.32 -34.67 22.70
CA ILE A 15 -15.26 -33.68 22.50
C ILE A 15 -15.95 -32.39 22.07
N LEU A 16 -16.26 -31.57 23.08
CA LEU A 16 -16.46 -30.14 22.97
C LEU A 16 -15.08 -29.48 22.77
N PHE A 17 -14.81 -29.02 21.56
CA PHE A 17 -13.92 -27.90 21.25
C PHE A 17 -14.53 -27.28 19.99
N GLY A 18 -15.02 -26.05 19.97
CA GLY A 18 -14.61 -24.90 20.75
C GLY A 18 -14.35 -23.78 19.75
N ALA A 19 -15.20 -22.75 19.81
CA ALA A 19 -14.98 -21.38 19.33
C ALA A 19 -14.66 -21.13 17.83
N SER A 20 -15.67 -20.55 17.17
CA SER A 20 -15.63 -19.16 16.72
C SER A 20 -14.32 -18.60 16.14
N LEU A 21 -14.34 -18.34 14.84
CA LEU A 21 -13.75 -17.14 14.22
C LEU A 21 -14.26 -17.05 12.78
N LEU A 22 -15.54 -16.67 12.63
CA LEU A 22 -16.02 -16.03 11.42
C LEU A 22 -15.48 -14.60 11.43
N ALA A 23 -14.19 -14.45 11.08
CA ALA A 23 -13.68 -13.17 10.65
C ALA A 23 -14.41 -12.82 9.36
N VAL A 24 -15.35 -11.88 9.47
CA VAL A 24 -16.02 -11.25 8.33
C VAL A 24 -14.93 -10.68 7.45
N ALA A 25 -14.67 -11.34 6.33
CA ALA A 25 -13.72 -10.87 5.34
C ALA A 25 -14.33 -9.64 4.67
N SER A 26 -13.96 -8.45 5.16
CA SER A 26 -14.25 -7.20 4.48
C SER A 26 -13.79 -7.29 3.02
N PRO A 27 -14.63 -6.83 2.07
CA PRO A 27 -14.28 -6.83 0.66
C PRO A 27 -12.96 -6.09 0.46
N ALA A 28 -12.12 -6.64 -0.42
CA ALA A 28 -10.82 -6.06 -0.74
C ALA A 28 -11.03 -4.64 -1.28
N GLY A 29 -10.62 -3.65 -0.49
CA GLY A 29 -10.39 -2.32 -1.01
C GLY A 29 -9.30 -2.36 -2.08
N PRO A 30 -9.28 -1.39 -3.01
CA PRO A 30 -8.18 -1.23 -3.96
C PRO A 30 -6.83 -1.17 -3.21
N ALA A 31 -5.73 -1.49 -3.90
CA ALA A 31 -4.39 -1.27 -3.33
C ALA A 31 -4.34 0.19 -2.87
N ALA A 32 -4.05 0.41 -1.59
CA ALA A 32 -3.70 1.74 -1.14
C ALA A 32 -2.35 2.05 -1.78
N ALA A 33 -2.35 2.93 -2.78
CA ALA A 33 -1.12 3.61 -3.16
C ALA A 33 -0.70 4.41 -1.92
N THR A 34 0.46 4.06 -1.36
CA THR A 34 1.04 4.83 -0.26
C THR A 34 1.99 5.84 -0.87
N THR A 35 1.81 7.11 -0.51
CA THR A 35 2.78 8.15 -0.87
C THR A 35 3.93 8.10 0.11
N GLU A 36 5.12 7.78 -0.38
CA GLU A 36 6.34 7.98 0.38
C GLU A 36 6.85 9.41 0.16
N THR A 37 7.47 9.97 1.19
CA THR A 37 8.09 11.30 1.14
C THR A 37 9.57 11.21 1.47
N MET A 38 10.37 12.04 0.81
CA MET A 38 11.74 12.34 1.22
C MET A 38 11.95 13.84 1.20
N THR A 39 12.93 14.33 1.95
CA THR A 39 13.24 15.76 2.01
C THR A 39 14.71 16.01 1.72
N VAL A 40 14.98 17.13 1.04
CA VAL A 40 16.33 17.59 0.71
C VAL A 40 16.46 19.06 1.12
N GLN A 41 17.56 19.42 1.76
CA GLN A 41 17.86 20.82 2.06
C GLN A 41 18.51 21.49 0.86
N SER A 42 18.08 22.71 0.54
CA SER A 42 18.65 23.54 -0.52
C SER A 42 18.81 24.97 -0.05
N ALA A 43 19.84 25.66 -0.53
CA ALA A 43 20.07 27.05 -0.19
C ALA A 43 19.02 27.95 -0.86
N VAL A 44 18.56 28.96 -0.12
CA VAL A 44 17.76 30.03 -0.71
C VAL A 44 18.70 31.00 -1.41
N ARG A 45 18.54 31.10 -2.73
CA ARG A 45 19.26 32.05 -3.57
C ARG A 45 18.47 33.35 -3.64
N PHE A 46 19.15 34.46 -3.42
CA PHE A 46 18.58 35.79 -3.60
C PHE A 46 19.38 36.50 -4.67
N GLU A 47 18.69 37.01 -5.68
CA GLU A 47 19.32 37.66 -6.82
C GLU A 47 18.55 38.92 -7.16
N TYR A 48 19.28 39.95 -7.60
CA TYR A 48 18.68 41.07 -8.30
C TYR A 48 19.27 41.19 -9.70
N LYS A 49 18.45 41.68 -10.63
CA LYS A 49 18.84 42.03 -11.98
C LYS A 49 18.49 43.50 -12.21
N THR A 50 19.32 44.17 -12.99
CA THR A 50 19.10 45.57 -13.36
C THR A 50 19.05 45.71 -14.87
N LYS A 51 18.32 46.71 -15.34
CA LYS A 51 18.29 47.09 -16.76
C LYS A 51 18.33 48.61 -16.86
N GLU A 52 19.00 49.09 -17.90
CA GLU A 52 18.96 50.47 -18.33
C GLU A 52 18.30 50.53 -19.69
N THR A 53 17.39 51.46 -19.91
CA THR A 53 16.70 51.63 -21.20
C THR A 53 16.65 53.11 -21.56
N PRO A 54 17.21 53.51 -22.71
CA PRO A 54 17.05 54.87 -23.21
C PRO A 54 15.58 55.24 -23.39
N ILE A 55 15.21 56.47 -23.05
CA ILE A 55 13.84 56.98 -23.20
C ILE A 55 13.78 57.86 -24.46
N PRO A 56 12.77 57.71 -25.34
CA PRO A 56 12.66 58.49 -26.59
C PRO A 56 12.67 60.01 -26.42
N SER A 57 12.23 60.53 -25.27
CA SER A 57 12.21 61.97 -24.94
C SER A 57 13.54 62.51 -24.40
N GLY A 58 14.61 61.70 -24.43
CA GLY A 58 15.89 61.99 -23.76
C GLY A 58 15.96 61.37 -22.36
N GLY A 59 17.16 60.98 -21.95
CA GLY A 59 17.43 60.33 -20.66
C GLY A 59 17.44 58.79 -20.70
N THR A 60 17.61 58.18 -19.52
CA THR A 60 17.69 56.72 -19.33
C THR A 60 16.79 56.33 -18.17
N SER A 61 15.96 55.30 -18.36
CA SER A 61 15.21 54.66 -17.28
C SER A 61 16.02 53.49 -16.72
N TYR A 62 16.12 53.45 -15.40
CA TYR A 62 16.79 52.42 -14.64
C TYR A 62 15.75 51.51 -14.01
N TYR A 63 16.02 50.21 -14.02
CA TYR A 63 15.14 49.18 -13.50
C TYR A 63 15.89 48.25 -12.57
N CYS A 64 15.23 47.80 -11.51
CA CYS A 64 15.72 46.80 -10.59
C CYS A 64 14.62 45.76 -10.35
N ALA A 65 14.98 44.49 -10.47
CA ALA A 65 14.12 43.35 -10.15
C ALA A 65 14.81 42.47 -9.12
N LEU A 66 14.10 41.99 -8.12
CA LEU A 66 14.63 41.11 -7.08
C LEU A 66 13.76 39.87 -6.91
N GLY A 67 14.41 38.70 -6.78
CA GLY A 67 13.73 37.43 -6.53
C GLY A 67 14.47 36.57 -5.50
N ALA A 68 13.70 35.74 -4.81
CA ALA A 68 14.19 34.65 -3.97
C ALA A 68 13.84 33.32 -4.65
N PHE A 69 14.78 32.39 -4.68
CA PHE A 69 14.69 31.15 -5.45
C PHE A 69 15.24 29.97 -4.67
N VAL A 70 14.68 28.80 -4.89
CA VAL A 70 15.23 27.53 -4.41
C VAL A 70 15.45 26.63 -5.61
N SER A 71 16.69 26.20 -5.80
CA SER A 71 17.07 25.25 -6.84
C SER A 71 16.79 23.82 -6.39
N PHE A 72 16.31 23.00 -7.30
CA PHE A 72 16.09 21.57 -7.08
C PHE A 72 16.46 20.77 -8.32
N ASN A 73 16.83 19.51 -8.11
CA ASN A 73 17.11 18.56 -9.19
C ASN A 73 16.04 17.46 -9.19
N GLU A 74 15.81 16.87 -10.34
CA GLU A 74 15.02 15.64 -10.41
C GLU A 74 15.81 14.50 -9.77
N ILE A 75 15.11 13.64 -9.03
CA ILE A 75 15.68 12.44 -8.43
C ILE A 75 14.92 11.25 -9.02
N ALA A 76 15.65 10.28 -9.56
CA ALA A 76 15.04 9.15 -10.26
C ALA A 76 14.00 8.44 -9.36
N GLY A 77 12.78 8.31 -9.87
CA GLY A 77 11.66 7.67 -9.16
C GLY A 77 10.98 8.54 -8.09
N TRP A 78 11.29 9.84 -8.03
CA TRP A 78 10.73 10.80 -7.09
C TRP A 78 10.30 12.08 -7.80
N THR A 79 9.13 12.61 -7.44
CA THR A 79 8.58 13.84 -7.97
C THR A 79 8.74 14.96 -6.94
N PRO A 80 9.36 16.10 -7.26
CA PRO A 80 9.39 17.25 -6.36
C PRO A 80 7.97 17.79 -6.18
N ASP A 81 7.56 18.00 -4.93
CA ASP A 81 6.18 18.33 -4.57
C ASP A 81 6.06 19.73 -3.97
N THR A 82 6.83 20.02 -2.92
CA THR A 82 6.70 21.27 -2.16
C THR A 82 8.06 21.80 -1.74
N VAL A 83 8.20 23.12 -1.68
CA VAL A 83 9.30 23.81 -1.00
C VAL A 83 8.76 24.44 0.27
N THR A 84 9.40 24.20 1.41
CA THR A 84 9.11 24.85 2.69
C THR A 84 10.31 25.67 3.13
N VAL A 85 10.08 26.94 3.46
CA VAL A 85 11.10 27.88 3.94
C VAL A 85 10.54 28.65 5.12
N ASP A 86 11.37 29.02 6.08
CA ASP A 86 10.94 29.97 7.12
C ASP A 86 10.87 31.38 6.55
N TYR A 87 9.69 31.98 6.62
CA TYR A 87 9.38 33.35 6.23
C TYR A 87 8.87 34.14 7.45
N PHE A 88 9.59 35.20 7.85
CA PHE A 88 9.35 35.93 9.11
C PHE A 88 9.28 35.02 10.35
N GLY A 89 10.16 34.02 10.41
CA GLY A 89 10.22 33.06 11.53
C GLY A 89 9.03 32.11 11.60
N LYS A 90 8.28 31.96 10.51
CA LYS A 90 7.19 30.98 10.39
C LYS A 90 7.39 30.12 9.14
N PRO A 91 7.11 28.81 9.21
CA PRO A 91 7.23 27.94 8.06
C PRO A 91 6.18 28.33 7.02
N TRP A 92 6.64 28.52 5.79
CA TRP A 92 5.82 28.85 4.63
C TRP A 92 6.15 27.86 3.51
N SER A 93 5.11 27.27 2.93
CA SER A 93 5.25 26.26 1.87
C SER A 93 4.69 26.76 0.55
N LYS A 94 5.36 26.40 -0.54
CA LYS A 94 4.91 26.64 -1.92
C LYS A 94 4.98 25.33 -2.72
N PRO A 95 3.91 24.96 -3.45
CA PRO A 95 3.97 23.80 -4.33
C PRO A 95 4.96 24.03 -5.48
N ILE A 96 5.68 22.98 -5.83
CA ILE A 96 6.44 22.88 -7.07
C ILE A 96 5.46 22.41 -8.13
N GLY A 97 5.32 23.16 -9.22
CA GLY A 97 4.45 22.77 -10.32
C GLY A 97 4.89 21.46 -10.97
N ALA A 98 3.98 20.78 -11.67
CA ALA A 98 4.32 19.58 -12.43
C ALA A 98 5.28 19.90 -13.58
N ALA A 99 6.11 18.92 -13.96
CA ALA A 99 6.95 19.04 -15.15
C ALA A 99 6.09 19.23 -16.43
N PRO A 100 6.57 20.00 -17.44
CA PRO A 100 7.85 20.71 -17.48
C PRO A 100 7.88 21.93 -16.56
N TYR A 101 8.96 22.08 -15.79
CA TYR A 101 9.07 23.16 -14.81
C TYR A 101 9.29 24.52 -15.48
N ALA A 102 8.66 25.55 -14.91
CA ALA A 102 8.76 26.92 -15.38
C ALA A 102 10.06 27.59 -14.90
N ASP A 103 11.19 27.21 -15.50
CA ASP A 103 12.50 27.72 -15.10
C ASP A 103 12.77 29.17 -15.57
N GLY A 104 12.01 29.66 -16.54
CA GLY A 104 12.13 30.99 -17.14
C GLY A 104 11.49 32.12 -16.33
N ALA A 105 11.79 32.20 -15.03
CA ALA A 105 11.26 33.26 -14.17
C ALA A 105 11.78 34.62 -14.67
N ALA A 106 10.86 35.54 -15.00
CA ALA A 106 11.23 36.84 -15.52
C ALA A 106 10.25 37.93 -15.06
N ILE A 107 10.74 39.15 -14.92
CA ILE A 107 9.92 40.34 -14.66
C ILE A 107 10.41 41.49 -15.52
N ASN A 108 9.50 42.10 -16.29
CA ASN A 108 9.81 43.21 -17.20
C ASN A 108 11.01 42.93 -18.13
N GLY A 109 11.11 41.68 -18.61
CA GLY A 109 12.18 41.21 -19.51
C GLY A 109 13.51 40.90 -18.82
N LEU A 110 13.60 41.04 -17.49
CA LEU A 110 14.76 40.60 -16.70
C LEU A 110 14.58 39.13 -16.32
N VAL A 111 15.36 38.25 -16.96
CA VAL A 111 15.31 36.80 -16.77
C VAL A 111 16.24 36.37 -15.64
N PHE A 112 15.75 35.49 -14.77
CA PHE A 112 16.48 34.86 -13.67
C PHE A 112 16.66 33.37 -13.98
N PRO A 113 17.73 32.97 -14.68
CA PRO A 113 17.93 31.57 -15.01
C PRO A 113 18.25 30.74 -13.76
N PRO A 114 17.90 29.44 -13.75
CA PRO A 114 18.39 28.52 -12.73
C PRO A 114 19.91 28.33 -12.81
N VAL A 115 20.50 27.77 -11.75
CA VAL A 115 21.95 27.57 -11.64
C VAL A 115 22.30 26.13 -11.98
N GLY A 116 23.37 25.92 -12.77
CA GLY A 116 24.01 24.61 -12.88
C GLY A 116 23.14 23.47 -13.43
N GLY A 117 22.25 23.75 -14.38
CA GLY A 117 21.36 22.73 -14.98
C GLY A 117 20.24 22.25 -14.06
N SER A 118 20.03 22.89 -12.90
CA SER A 118 18.92 22.61 -12.00
C SER A 118 17.61 23.21 -12.52
N HIS A 119 16.51 22.79 -11.91
CA HIS A 119 15.25 23.55 -11.93
C HIS A 119 15.24 24.57 -10.80
N GLN A 120 14.25 25.47 -10.79
CA GLN A 120 14.06 26.39 -9.67
C GLN A 120 12.60 26.68 -9.37
N THR A 121 12.33 27.00 -8.10
CA THR A 121 11.06 27.56 -7.65
C THR A 121 11.28 28.97 -7.12
N GLN A 122 10.51 29.93 -7.62
CA GLN A 122 10.46 31.28 -7.07
C GLN A 122 9.71 31.28 -5.74
N LEU A 123 10.31 31.82 -4.69
CA LEU A 123 9.67 32.08 -3.41
C LEU A 123 9.03 33.47 -3.41
N GLY A 124 7.74 33.56 -3.07
CA GLY A 124 6.98 34.80 -3.06
C GLY A 124 6.86 35.49 -4.43
N ASP A 125 6.53 36.77 -4.39
CA ASP A 125 6.44 37.65 -5.56
C ASP A 125 7.75 38.37 -5.84
N PHE A 126 7.95 38.76 -7.10
CA PHE A 126 9.05 39.63 -7.46
C PHE A 126 8.86 41.04 -6.92
N SER A 127 9.94 41.65 -6.44
CA SER A 127 9.97 43.10 -6.20
C SER A 127 10.55 43.80 -7.43
N TYR A 128 9.91 44.88 -7.88
CA TYR A 128 10.33 45.65 -9.04
C TYR A 128 10.31 47.15 -8.74
N GLY A 129 11.39 47.83 -9.14
CA GLY A 129 11.51 49.29 -9.08
C GLY A 129 11.90 49.85 -10.45
N GLN A 130 11.36 51.03 -10.76
CA GLN A 130 11.73 51.83 -11.92
C GLN A 130 12.03 53.26 -11.44
N GLY A 131 13.06 53.89 -12.01
CA GLY A 131 13.43 55.27 -11.71
C GLY A 131 14.18 55.93 -12.85
N GLY A 132 14.20 57.27 -12.86
CA GLY A 132 14.97 58.07 -13.83
C GLY A 132 16.42 58.36 -13.40
N SER A 133 16.88 57.78 -12.28
CA SER A 133 18.19 58.07 -11.69
C SER A 133 19.04 56.79 -11.53
N PRO A 134 20.36 56.86 -11.79
CA PRO A 134 21.31 55.76 -11.52
C PRO A 134 21.30 55.26 -10.07
N SER A 135 20.92 56.13 -9.11
CA SER A 135 20.84 55.78 -7.68
C SER A 135 19.88 54.61 -7.39
N LEU A 136 18.93 54.31 -8.27
CA LEU A 136 18.12 53.09 -8.14
C LEU A 136 19.00 51.84 -8.14
N LEU A 137 20.03 51.79 -8.99
CA LEU A 137 20.88 50.62 -9.15
C LEU A 137 21.93 50.50 -8.04
N THR A 138 22.49 51.62 -7.60
CA THR A 138 23.59 51.64 -6.63
C THR A 138 23.10 51.73 -5.19
N ASP A 139 22.05 52.49 -4.93
CA ASP A 139 21.68 52.90 -3.57
C ASP A 139 20.38 52.23 -3.10
N THR A 140 19.51 51.86 -4.01
CA THR A 140 18.20 51.27 -3.67
C THR A 140 18.17 49.75 -3.84
N CYS A 141 18.63 49.24 -4.98
CA CYS A 141 18.54 47.82 -5.32
C CYS A 141 19.32 46.91 -4.33
N PRO A 142 20.58 47.21 -3.94
CA PRO A 142 21.31 46.35 -3.02
C PRO A 142 20.70 46.30 -1.59
N PRO A 143 20.29 47.43 -0.97
CA PRO A 143 19.58 47.38 0.31
C PRO A 143 18.24 46.65 0.26
N MET A 144 17.49 46.76 -0.85
CA MET A 144 16.28 45.97 -1.05
C MET A 144 16.56 44.46 -1.07
N LEU A 145 17.67 44.03 -1.68
CA LEU A 145 18.08 42.62 -1.65
C LEU A 145 18.37 42.16 -0.22
N THR A 146 19.10 42.98 0.55
CA THR A 146 19.40 42.69 1.96
C THR A 146 18.12 42.59 2.80
N ARG A 147 17.16 43.47 2.56
CA ARG A 147 15.85 43.41 3.21
C ARG A 147 15.09 42.15 2.82
N LEU A 148 15.08 41.77 1.54
CA LEU A 148 14.46 40.52 1.08
C LEU A 148 15.08 39.30 1.77
N LYS A 149 16.42 39.26 1.84
CA LYS A 149 17.16 38.21 2.57
C LYS A 149 16.74 38.10 4.03
N SER A 150 16.48 39.23 4.70
CA SER A 150 16.11 39.25 6.12
C SER A 150 14.75 38.60 6.42
N PHE A 151 13.89 38.46 5.41
CA PHE A 151 12.57 37.83 5.59
C PHE A 151 12.61 36.32 5.52
N TYR A 152 13.65 35.74 4.94
CA TYR A 152 13.74 34.30 4.68
C TYR A 152 14.92 33.68 5.44
N ALA A 153 14.76 32.44 5.88
CA ALA A 153 15.89 31.62 6.28
C ALA A 153 16.84 31.37 5.09
N ALA A 154 18.12 31.10 5.39
CA ALA A 154 19.13 30.83 4.36
C ALA A 154 18.94 29.50 3.64
N THR A 155 18.14 28.58 4.20
CA THR A 155 17.89 27.24 3.66
C THR A 155 16.39 26.97 3.58
N ALA A 156 16.00 26.17 2.60
CA ALA A 156 14.66 25.65 2.40
C ALA A 156 14.69 24.12 2.30
N THR A 157 13.58 23.50 2.67
CA THR A 157 13.36 22.05 2.55
C THR A 157 12.54 21.79 1.30
N ILE A 158 13.04 20.95 0.40
CA ILE A 158 12.28 20.44 -0.74
C ILE A 158 11.75 19.06 -0.37
N THR A 159 10.43 18.89 -0.43
CA THR A 159 9.77 17.59 -0.28
C THR A 159 9.60 16.97 -1.65
N TYR A 160 9.99 15.71 -1.76
CA TYR A 160 9.71 14.87 -2.91
C TYR A 160 8.75 13.77 -2.51
N THR A 161 7.87 13.39 -3.43
CA THR A 161 6.89 12.33 -3.26
C THR A 161 7.12 11.24 -4.29
N ARG A 162 6.74 10.01 -3.94
CA ARG A 162 6.55 8.95 -4.91
C ARG A 162 5.37 8.09 -4.50
N GLU A 163 4.63 7.59 -5.49
CA GLU A 163 3.62 6.58 -5.24
C GLU A 163 4.30 5.21 -5.18
N VAL A 164 4.10 4.51 -4.07
CA VAL A 164 4.50 3.12 -3.92
C VAL A 164 3.24 2.28 -3.79
N VAL A 165 3.11 1.28 -4.64
CA VAL A 165 2.05 0.29 -4.55
C VAL A 165 2.52 -0.78 -3.56
N ASP A 166 1.95 -0.81 -2.36
CA ASP A 166 2.25 -1.86 -1.38
C ASP A 166 1.58 -3.18 -1.79
N VAL A 167 2.32 -4.01 -2.53
CA VAL A 167 1.91 -5.34 -2.97
C VAL A 167 1.98 -6.36 -1.82
N SER A 168 2.72 -6.06 -0.76
CA SER A 168 3.07 -7.02 0.29
C SER A 168 1.86 -7.45 1.12
N GLN A 169 0.95 -6.53 1.45
CA GLN A 169 -0.27 -6.85 2.20
C GLN A 169 -1.28 -7.67 1.39
N LYS A 170 -1.43 -7.37 0.09
CA LYS A 170 -2.30 -8.14 -0.82
C LYS A 170 -1.80 -9.56 -0.98
N CYS A 171 -0.51 -9.71 -1.23
CA CYS A 171 0.15 -11.01 -1.32
C CYS A 171 0.00 -11.79 -0.02
N ALA A 172 0.30 -11.20 1.14
CA ALA A 172 0.19 -11.85 2.44
C ALA A 172 -1.23 -12.34 2.75
N LYS A 173 -2.26 -11.52 2.48
CA LYS A 173 -3.66 -11.91 2.69
C LYS A 173 -4.09 -13.04 1.76
N ALA A 174 -3.72 -12.98 0.49
CA ALA A 174 -4.06 -14.01 -0.49
C ALA A 174 -3.36 -15.34 -0.17
N GLN A 175 -2.12 -15.28 0.33
CA GLN A 175 -1.36 -16.45 0.78
C GLN A 175 -1.98 -17.09 2.03
N ALA A 176 -2.44 -16.30 3.00
CA ALA A 176 -3.14 -16.82 4.17
C ALA A 176 -4.44 -17.57 3.80
N GLU A 177 -5.22 -17.07 2.83
CA GLU A 177 -6.42 -17.77 2.36
C GLU A 177 -6.07 -19.06 1.60
N PHE A 178 -4.99 -19.07 0.82
CA PHE A 178 -4.47 -20.29 0.21
C PHE A 178 -4.08 -21.34 1.26
N GLU A 179 -3.37 -20.96 2.31
CA GLU A 179 -3.01 -21.88 3.40
C GLU A 179 -4.23 -22.45 4.13
N LYS A 180 -5.25 -21.63 4.37
CA LYS A 180 -6.52 -22.04 4.95
C LYS A 180 -7.23 -23.09 4.10
N THR A 181 -7.31 -22.87 2.78
CA THR A 181 -7.92 -23.85 1.87
C THR A 181 -7.12 -25.16 1.79
N VAL A 182 -5.78 -25.10 1.84
CA VAL A 182 -4.90 -26.28 1.96
C VAL A 182 -5.20 -27.07 3.24
N ALA A 183 -5.33 -26.39 4.38
CA ALA A 183 -5.66 -27.01 5.65
C ALA A 183 -7.05 -27.68 5.64
N ASN A 184 -8.05 -27.05 5.00
CA ASN A 184 -9.38 -27.63 4.82
C ASN A 184 -9.34 -28.91 3.98
N VAL A 185 -8.65 -28.89 2.83
CA VAL A 185 -8.45 -30.10 1.99
C VAL A 185 -7.84 -31.23 2.80
N ARG A 186 -6.76 -30.97 3.55
CA ARG A 186 -6.10 -31.98 4.42
C ARG A 186 -7.08 -32.55 5.44
N THR A 187 -7.88 -31.70 6.08
CA THR A 187 -8.86 -32.11 7.09
C THR A 187 -9.95 -33.02 6.51
N ILE A 188 -10.52 -32.67 5.36
CA ILE A 188 -11.54 -33.49 4.70
C ILE A 188 -10.92 -34.82 4.22
N GLN A 189 -9.71 -34.78 3.67
CA GLN A 189 -9.01 -35.96 3.19
C GLN A 189 -8.74 -36.97 4.33
N ARG A 190 -8.34 -36.50 5.52
CA ARG A 190 -8.24 -37.36 6.72
C ARG A 190 -9.56 -38.03 7.08
N LYS A 191 -10.68 -37.31 7.01
CA LYS A 191 -12.03 -37.87 7.25
C LYS A 191 -12.41 -38.93 6.21
N VAL A 192 -12.11 -38.71 4.94
CA VAL A 192 -12.31 -39.69 3.85
C VAL A 192 -11.51 -40.96 4.11
N THR A 193 -10.22 -40.84 4.45
CA THR A 193 -9.37 -41.99 4.77
C THR A 193 -9.89 -42.77 5.98
N SER A 194 -10.30 -42.08 7.04
CA SER A 194 -10.88 -42.72 8.22
C SER A 194 -12.17 -43.48 7.89
N LEU A 195 -13.06 -42.90 7.09
CA LEU A 195 -14.31 -43.56 6.68
C LEU A 195 -14.04 -44.80 5.81
N ASN A 196 -13.10 -44.72 4.87
CA ASN A 196 -12.68 -45.90 4.08
C ASN A 196 -12.17 -47.03 4.99
N LYS A 197 -11.38 -46.72 6.02
CA LYS A 197 -10.90 -47.72 7.00
C LYS A 197 -12.05 -48.36 7.78
N GLN A 198 -13.01 -47.55 8.24
CA GLN A 198 -14.20 -48.04 8.96
C GLN A 198 -15.09 -48.92 8.06
N ILE A 199 -15.29 -48.55 6.80
CA ILE A 199 -16.05 -49.34 5.81
C ILE A 199 -15.37 -50.68 5.56
N LYS A 200 -14.03 -50.69 5.38
CA LYS A 200 -13.27 -51.94 5.21
C LYS A 200 -13.44 -52.86 6.41
N GLN A 201 -13.38 -52.32 7.63
CA GLN A 201 -13.59 -53.10 8.85
C GLN A 201 -15.02 -53.66 8.93
N LEU A 202 -16.04 -52.83 8.64
CA LEU A 202 -17.43 -53.28 8.64
C LEU A 202 -17.69 -54.41 7.65
N ASN A 203 -17.11 -54.36 6.45
CA ASN A 203 -17.20 -55.46 5.49
C ASN A 203 -16.62 -56.76 6.05
N GLN A 204 -15.44 -56.70 6.70
CA GLN A 204 -14.84 -57.88 7.34
C GLN A 204 -15.69 -58.42 8.50
N ASP A 205 -16.32 -57.53 9.27
CA ASP A 205 -17.18 -57.94 10.39
C ASP A 205 -18.50 -58.55 9.90
N ILE A 206 -19.05 -58.06 8.79
CA ILE A 206 -20.21 -58.65 8.10
C ILE A 206 -19.87 -60.07 7.63
N GLU A 207 -18.79 -60.26 6.89
CA GLU A 207 -18.36 -61.57 6.40
C GLU A 207 -18.17 -62.59 7.54
N LYS A 208 -17.60 -62.15 8.67
CA LYS A 208 -17.45 -63.00 9.87
C LYS A 208 -18.80 -63.35 10.49
N ALA A 209 -19.72 -62.40 10.57
CA ALA A 209 -21.05 -62.64 11.14
C ALA A 209 -21.91 -63.54 10.25
N GLU A 210 -21.79 -63.42 8.93
CA GLU A 210 -22.43 -64.31 7.94
C GLU A 210 -21.94 -65.75 8.09
N LYS A 211 -20.62 -65.96 8.14
CA LYS A 211 -20.01 -67.29 8.38
C LYS A 211 -20.44 -67.90 9.71
N ALA A 212 -20.72 -67.07 10.72
CA ALA A 212 -21.18 -67.51 12.03
C ALA A 212 -22.71 -67.69 12.14
N GLY A 213 -23.47 -67.48 11.06
CA GLY A 213 -24.94 -67.62 11.06
C GLY A 213 -25.68 -66.56 11.88
N ARG A 214 -25.06 -65.41 12.20
CA ARG A 214 -25.62 -64.38 13.07
C ARG A 214 -26.44 -63.35 12.29
N THR A 215 -27.57 -63.78 11.74
CA THR A 215 -28.39 -62.98 10.79
C THR A 215 -28.85 -61.62 11.32
N SER A 216 -29.16 -61.50 12.61
CA SER A 216 -29.55 -60.22 13.22
C SER A 216 -28.37 -59.23 13.29
N GLN A 217 -27.16 -59.73 13.57
CA GLN A 217 -25.93 -58.94 13.60
C GLN A 217 -25.55 -58.46 12.21
N VAL A 218 -25.67 -59.31 11.19
CA VAL A 218 -25.45 -58.96 9.78
C VAL A 218 -26.33 -57.77 9.38
N ARG A 219 -27.65 -57.85 9.59
CA ARG A 219 -28.57 -56.74 9.25
C ARG A 219 -28.17 -55.41 9.92
N SER A 220 -27.77 -55.46 11.19
CA SER A 220 -27.32 -54.27 11.92
C SER A 220 -26.04 -53.67 11.33
N LEU A 221 -25.05 -54.50 11.03
CA LEU A 221 -23.78 -54.07 10.44
C LEU A 221 -23.96 -53.54 9.02
N THR A 222 -24.80 -54.16 8.19
CA THR A 222 -25.14 -53.67 6.85
C THR A 222 -25.78 -52.28 6.91
N LYS A 223 -26.69 -52.03 7.87
CA LYS A 223 -27.27 -50.70 8.06
C LYS A 223 -26.20 -49.66 8.43
N GLN A 224 -25.24 -50.02 9.29
CA GLN A 224 -24.12 -49.14 9.61
C GLN A 224 -23.22 -48.88 8.40
N LEU A 225 -22.96 -49.90 7.59
CA LEU A 225 -22.18 -49.79 6.36
C LEU A 225 -22.82 -48.79 5.39
N ASN A 226 -24.13 -48.91 5.13
CA ASN A 226 -24.85 -48.00 4.23
C ASN A 226 -24.75 -46.55 4.70
N ASN A 227 -24.98 -46.30 6.00
CA ASN A 227 -24.84 -44.95 6.58
C ASN A 227 -23.40 -44.39 6.42
N LYS A 228 -22.38 -45.24 6.57
CA LYS A 228 -20.98 -44.83 6.39
C LYS A 228 -20.63 -44.60 4.92
N GLN A 229 -21.17 -45.39 4.00
CA GLN A 229 -21.00 -45.19 2.55
C GLN A 229 -21.63 -43.87 2.10
N GLU A 230 -22.82 -43.53 2.58
CA GLU A 230 -23.47 -42.24 2.33
C GLU A 230 -22.63 -41.08 2.87
N SER A 231 -22.16 -41.19 4.12
CA SER A 231 -21.26 -40.20 4.72
C SER A 231 -19.96 -40.04 3.93
N LEU A 232 -19.40 -41.13 3.41
CA LEU A 232 -18.20 -41.11 2.57
C LEU A 232 -18.47 -40.39 1.24
N SER A 233 -19.60 -40.66 0.59
CA SER A 233 -19.98 -39.96 -0.64
C SER A 233 -20.04 -38.46 -0.41
N ASN A 234 -20.79 -38.03 0.62
CA ASN A 234 -20.91 -36.62 1.01
C ASN A 234 -19.54 -35.98 1.31
N LYS A 235 -18.60 -36.71 1.93
CA LYS A 235 -17.24 -36.21 2.19
C LYS A 235 -16.37 -36.16 0.93
N ARG A 236 -16.55 -37.07 -0.02
CA ARG A 236 -15.84 -37.03 -1.30
C ARG A 236 -16.27 -35.84 -2.14
N ASP A 237 -17.55 -35.48 -2.13
CA ASP A 237 -18.03 -34.29 -2.83
C ASP A 237 -17.51 -33.01 -2.21
N LYS A 238 -17.55 -32.90 -0.87
CA LYS A 238 -16.89 -31.79 -0.15
C LYS A 238 -15.39 -31.71 -0.41
N LEU A 239 -14.71 -32.85 -0.59
CA LEU A 239 -13.29 -32.86 -0.95
C LEU A 239 -13.04 -32.33 -2.36
N ARG A 240 -13.92 -32.64 -3.32
CA ARG A 240 -13.84 -32.10 -4.69
C ARG A 240 -14.04 -30.60 -4.69
N GLU A 241 -15.02 -30.10 -3.95
CA GLU A 241 -15.29 -28.67 -3.76
C GLU A 241 -14.09 -27.96 -3.13
N ALA A 242 -13.60 -28.44 -1.98
CA ALA A 242 -12.43 -27.86 -1.31
C ALA A 242 -11.17 -27.85 -2.19
N LYS A 243 -10.99 -28.86 -3.05
CA LYS A 243 -9.88 -28.87 -4.03
C LYS A 243 -10.04 -27.81 -5.11
N ARG A 244 -11.26 -27.51 -5.56
CA ARG A 244 -11.53 -26.40 -6.49
C ARG A 244 -11.28 -25.06 -5.81
N ASP A 245 -11.69 -24.90 -4.55
CA ASP A 245 -11.46 -23.66 -3.79
C ASP A 245 -9.96 -23.42 -3.58
N ARG A 246 -9.20 -24.47 -3.23
CA ARG A 246 -7.74 -24.40 -3.15
C ARG A 246 -7.11 -23.96 -4.48
N ALA A 247 -7.59 -24.48 -5.61
CA ALA A 247 -7.07 -24.09 -6.92
C ALA A 247 -7.35 -22.60 -7.23
N LYS A 248 -8.57 -22.13 -6.93
CA LYS A 248 -8.92 -20.71 -7.06
C LYS A 248 -8.06 -19.81 -6.16
N ALA A 249 -7.88 -20.19 -4.90
CA ALA A 249 -7.06 -19.46 -3.94
C ALA A 249 -5.57 -19.43 -4.35
N SER A 250 -5.06 -20.53 -4.91
CA SER A 250 -3.69 -20.60 -5.45
C SER A 250 -3.48 -19.60 -6.58
N SER A 251 -4.41 -19.53 -7.54
CA SER A 251 -4.32 -18.59 -8.66
C SER A 251 -4.48 -17.14 -8.18
N ALA A 252 -5.35 -16.89 -7.21
CA ALA A 252 -5.52 -15.57 -6.61
C ALA A 252 -4.26 -15.10 -5.87
N ALA A 253 -3.62 -15.98 -5.10
CA ALA A 253 -2.34 -15.68 -4.44
C ALA A 253 -1.23 -15.38 -5.44
N ALA A 254 -1.07 -16.22 -6.47
CA ALA A 254 -0.06 -16.00 -7.50
C ALA A 254 -0.25 -14.66 -8.24
N LYS A 255 -1.51 -14.26 -8.50
CA LYS A 255 -1.82 -12.96 -9.10
C LYS A 255 -1.53 -11.81 -8.15
N ALA A 256 -2.00 -11.89 -6.91
CA ALA A 256 -1.83 -10.84 -5.91
C ALA A 256 -0.38 -10.60 -5.46
N CYS A 257 0.53 -11.56 -5.71
CA CYS A 257 1.96 -11.41 -5.45
C CYS A 257 2.76 -10.97 -6.69
N ARG A 258 2.12 -10.88 -7.87
CA ARG A 258 2.74 -10.40 -9.11
C ARG A 258 2.31 -8.95 -9.44
N ASP A 259 1.05 -8.62 -9.17
CA ASP A 259 0.42 -7.32 -9.44
C ASP A 259 0.39 -6.45 -8.17
#